data_AF-A0A1E7F806-F1
#
_entry.id   AF-A0A1E7F806-F1
#
_cell.length_a   1.000
_cell.length_b   1.000
_cell.length_c   1.000
_cell.angle_alpha   90.00
_cell.angle_beta   90.00
_cell.angle_gamma   90.00
#
_symmetry.space_group_name_H-M   'P 1'
#
loop_
_entity.id
_entity.type
_entity.pdbx_description
1 polymer ?
#
loop_
_entity_poly.entity_id
_entity_poly.type
_entity_poly.pdbx_seq_one_letter_code
_entity_poly.pdbx_strand_id
1 'polypeptide(L)'
;MMFSILCILITSCCCCCCWISSITFVNSFAGHQISNINIEHKIISSTTGTTTTSRTRTVYNNNFLLLMKSANIDDNDNDDDNNANDDKSSNNSNMGDSNDSRHFVLDNEEPLSVIFQRAVVLQRSGDHESALKEYQFFIKAAEGCDVSPSMYAEVHVNIGAVYAKDNSNLELAKHHFELAIEYRPDNMGTAYVNLALLSLRKGSSIGADNPKIGTQCLEEAESYLNSAINLEDDSNNNNNNSNESESSDEDDDELQQPSTKTTALRLLEDVHAIMGQMKIR
;
A
#
# COMPACT_ATOMS: atom_id res chain seq x y z
N MET A 1 4.26 32.84 -53.27
CA MET A 1 4.51 31.39 -53.38
C MET A 1 5.95 31.15 -52.98
N MET A 2 6.17 30.78 -51.72
CA MET A 2 7.50 30.62 -51.11
C MET A 2 7.91 29.16 -51.12
N PHE A 3 9.02 28.86 -51.78
CA PHE A 3 9.91 27.75 -51.46
C PHE A 3 11.33 28.26 -51.58
N SER A 4 12.09 28.23 -50.47
CA SER A 4 13.54 27.96 -50.47
C SER A 4 14.19 28.10 -49.08
N ILE A 5 14.82 27.00 -48.64
CA ILE A 5 16.24 26.90 -48.20
C ILE A 5 16.63 27.20 -46.73
N LEU A 6 17.56 26.33 -46.23
CA LEU A 6 18.54 26.47 -45.13
C LEU A 6 18.01 26.33 -43.69
N CYS A 7 18.71 25.82 -42.67
CA CYS A 7 19.90 24.97 -42.45
C CYS A 7 20.17 25.04 -40.93
N ILE A 8 20.68 23.94 -40.34
CA ILE A 8 21.70 23.89 -39.27
C ILE A 8 21.40 24.64 -37.94
N LEU A 9 21.36 23.89 -36.83
CA LEU A 9 22.29 24.02 -35.68
C LEU A 9 21.95 22.98 -34.59
N ILE A 10 22.75 21.91 -34.53
CA ILE A 10 22.93 21.09 -33.33
C ILE A 10 24.13 21.66 -32.59
N THR A 11 23.88 22.28 -31.44
CA THR A 11 24.89 22.65 -30.43
C THR A 11 24.38 22.05 -29.12
N SER A 12 24.91 20.91 -28.67
CA SER A 12 26.08 20.83 -27.78
C SER A 12 25.94 21.77 -26.58
N CYS A 13 25.39 21.25 -25.48
CA CYS A 13 25.69 21.75 -24.15
C CYS A 13 26.03 20.54 -23.25
N CYS A 14 27.32 20.18 -23.24
CA CYS A 14 27.95 19.53 -22.11
C CYS A 14 28.41 20.63 -21.16
N CYS A 15 28.00 20.58 -19.88
CA CYS A 15 28.94 20.62 -18.75
C CYS A 15 28.20 20.45 -17.41
N CYS A 16 28.66 19.40 -16.70
CA CYS A 16 28.85 19.32 -15.24
C CYS A 16 27.61 19.29 -14.33
N CYS A 17 27.15 18.07 -14.01
CA CYS A 17 26.93 17.57 -12.64
C CYS A 17 26.36 16.13 -12.71
N CYS A 18 27.22 15.13 -12.95
CA CYS A 18 26.88 13.72 -12.80
C CYS A 18 28.12 12.92 -12.34
N TRP A 19 28.43 13.05 -11.06
CA TRP A 19 28.90 11.95 -10.21
C TRP A 19 27.73 11.75 -9.24
N ILE A 20 27.04 10.62 -9.17
CA ILE A 20 27.52 9.34 -8.62
C ILE A 20 26.94 8.18 -9.45
N SER A 21 27.83 7.40 -10.07
CA SER A 21 27.66 6.00 -10.51
C SER A 21 27.39 5.11 -9.27
N SER A 22 26.70 3.97 -9.21
CA SER A 22 26.19 2.93 -10.12
C SER A 22 25.16 2.15 -9.27
N ILE A 23 24.12 1.52 -9.80
CA ILE A 23 24.14 0.12 -10.25
C ILE A 23 23.01 -0.04 -11.28
N THR A 24 23.40 -0.31 -12.51
CA THR A 24 22.56 -0.96 -13.51
C THR A 24 22.94 -2.43 -13.53
N PHE A 25 21.96 -3.32 -13.38
CA PHE A 25 22.09 -4.70 -13.83
C PHE A 25 21.17 -4.89 -15.02
N VAL A 26 21.75 -5.47 -16.06
CA VAL A 26 21.22 -5.69 -17.39
C VAL A 26 20.31 -6.92 -17.37
N ASN A 27 19.14 -6.83 -17.99
CA ASN A 27 18.63 -7.94 -18.78
C ASN A 27 17.92 -7.41 -20.03
N SER A 28 18.60 -7.64 -21.16
CA SER A 28 18.07 -7.53 -22.50
C SER A 28 17.58 -8.93 -22.91
N PHE A 29 16.28 -9.08 -23.11
CA PHE A 29 15.76 -10.16 -23.96
C PHE A 29 14.54 -9.65 -24.72
N ALA A 30 14.56 -9.85 -26.03
CA ALA A 30 13.69 -9.23 -27.01
C ALA A 30 12.27 -9.80 -27.00
N GLY A 31 11.26 -8.93 -27.11
CA GLY A 31 9.92 -9.34 -27.54
C GLY A 31 8.79 -8.41 -27.11
N HIS A 32 8.38 -7.54 -28.03
CA HIS A 32 7.12 -6.78 -28.04
C HIS A 32 6.99 -5.53 -27.16
N GLN A 33 6.83 -4.42 -27.88
CA GLN A 33 6.41 -3.10 -27.43
C GLN A 33 5.16 -3.19 -26.54
N ILE A 34 5.28 -2.85 -25.26
CA ILE A 34 4.17 -2.32 -24.47
C ILE A 34 4.67 -1.02 -23.85
N SER A 35 4.07 0.05 -24.33
CA SER A 35 4.27 1.43 -23.89
C SER A 35 4.20 1.55 -22.37
N ASN A 36 5.19 2.21 -21.78
CA ASN A 36 5.07 2.82 -20.46
C ASN A 36 3.80 3.68 -20.42
N ILE A 37 2.76 3.22 -19.70
CA ILE A 37 1.60 4.06 -19.41
C ILE A 37 2.03 5.01 -18.29
N ASN A 38 2.64 6.11 -18.72
CA ASN A 38 2.69 7.34 -17.97
C ASN A 38 1.22 7.79 -17.82
N ILE A 39 0.62 7.60 -16.65
CA ILE A 39 -0.68 8.23 -16.36
C ILE A 39 -0.39 9.71 -16.10
N GLU A 40 -0.18 10.44 -17.19
CA GLU A 40 -0.26 11.90 -17.21
C GLU A 40 -1.72 12.26 -16.97
N HIS A 41 -2.04 12.72 -15.76
CA HIS A 41 -3.24 13.51 -15.55
C HIS A 41 -3.06 14.84 -16.29
N LYS A 42 -3.41 14.86 -17.58
CA LYS A 42 -3.60 16.11 -18.31
C LYS A 42 -4.96 16.69 -17.94
N ILE A 43 -5.03 17.29 -16.74
CA ILE A 43 -6.12 18.19 -16.41
C ILE A 43 -5.91 19.43 -17.30
N ILE A 44 -6.70 19.56 -18.36
CA ILE A 44 -6.70 20.76 -19.20
C ILE A 44 -7.45 21.85 -18.43
N SER A 45 -6.77 22.52 -17.50
CA SER A 45 -7.19 23.83 -17.01
C SER A 45 -6.71 24.89 -18.00
N SER A 46 -7.62 25.35 -18.86
CA SER A 46 -7.33 26.44 -19.80
C SER A 46 -7.38 27.79 -19.08
N THR A 47 -6.41 28.10 -18.22
CA THR A 47 -6.06 29.49 -17.90
C THR A 47 -4.65 29.56 -17.29
N THR A 48 -3.74 30.22 -18.01
CA THR A 48 -2.41 30.69 -17.57
C THR A 48 -1.47 29.67 -16.91
N GLY A 49 -0.79 28.87 -17.74
CA GLY A 49 0.66 28.93 -17.84
C GLY A 49 1.55 28.49 -16.65
N THR A 50 1.15 27.51 -15.84
CA THR A 50 2.11 26.68 -15.07
C THR A 50 1.62 25.23 -15.00
N THR A 51 2.39 24.29 -15.53
CA THR A 51 2.03 22.87 -15.58
C THR A 51 2.64 22.16 -14.37
N THR A 52 1.91 22.12 -13.25
CA THR A 52 2.31 21.33 -12.08
C THR A 52 1.84 19.89 -12.29
N THR A 53 2.77 18.98 -12.57
CA THR A 53 2.46 17.55 -12.70
C THR A 53 2.43 16.92 -11.30
N SER A 54 1.26 16.77 -10.71
CA SER A 54 1.08 16.05 -9.45
C SER A 54 0.99 14.55 -9.71
N ARG A 55 2.09 13.83 -9.49
CA ARG A 55 2.14 12.36 -9.56
C ARG A 55 1.63 11.80 -8.23
N THR A 56 0.41 11.27 -8.20
CA THR A 56 -0.12 10.61 -7.00
C THR A 56 0.57 9.25 -6.82
N ARG A 57 1.49 9.20 -5.86
CA ARG A 57 2.15 7.96 -5.43
C ARG A 57 1.21 7.25 -4.46
N THR A 58 0.91 5.98 -4.71
CA THR A 58 0.25 5.13 -3.72
C THR A 58 1.12 5.12 -2.46
N VAL A 59 0.54 5.46 -1.31
CA VAL A 59 1.25 5.52 -0.02
C VAL A 59 1.37 4.09 0.50
N TYR A 60 2.60 3.62 0.70
CA TYR A 60 2.90 2.29 1.23
C TYR A 60 3.28 2.41 2.70
N ASN A 61 2.58 1.68 3.58
CA ASN A 61 2.90 1.66 5.00
C ASN A 61 3.83 0.47 5.31
N ASN A 62 5.03 0.74 5.83
CA ASN A 62 6.05 -0.27 6.15
C ASN A 62 6.00 -0.75 7.62
N ASN A 63 5.10 -0.22 8.46
CA ASN A 63 5.10 -0.50 9.90
C ASN A 63 4.63 -1.91 10.30
N PHE A 64 4.03 -2.67 9.37
CA PHE A 64 3.51 -4.02 9.60
C PHE A 64 4.56 -5.02 10.10
N LEU A 65 5.81 -4.86 9.67
CA LEU A 65 6.88 -5.82 9.95
C LEU A 65 7.28 -5.88 11.43
N LEU A 66 7.05 -4.80 12.18
CA LEU A 66 7.36 -4.74 13.60
C LEU A 66 6.36 -5.56 14.43
N LEU A 67 5.08 -5.55 14.06
CA LEU A 67 4.02 -6.29 14.76
C LEU A 67 4.14 -7.82 14.56
N MET A 68 4.57 -8.25 13.38
CA MET A 68 4.73 -9.69 13.09
C MET A 68 5.99 -10.31 13.71
N LYS A 69 7.00 -9.49 14.07
CA LYS A 69 8.19 -9.98 14.78
C LYS A 69 7.90 -10.32 16.24
N SER A 70 6.98 -9.63 16.88
CA SER A 70 6.59 -9.91 18.28
C SER A 70 5.69 -11.13 18.42
N ALA A 71 4.89 -11.47 17.40
CA ALA A 71 3.96 -12.60 17.46
C ALA A 71 4.62 -13.99 17.33
N ASN A 72 5.91 -14.06 16.96
CA ASN A 72 6.64 -15.31 16.71
C ASN A 72 7.58 -15.74 17.85
N ILE A 73 7.48 -15.18 19.06
CA ILE A 73 8.51 -15.36 20.11
C ILE A 73 8.14 -16.32 21.25
N ASP A 74 6.89 -16.74 21.47
CA ASP A 74 6.53 -17.27 22.80
C ASP A 74 6.46 -18.80 23.02
N ASP A 75 6.76 -19.68 22.04
CA ASP A 75 6.55 -21.13 22.24
C ASP A 75 7.84 -21.98 22.36
N ASN A 76 8.94 -21.43 22.88
CA ASN A 76 10.17 -22.23 23.06
C ASN A 76 10.86 -22.10 24.42
N ASP A 77 10.09 -21.89 25.49
CA ASP A 77 10.53 -22.27 26.83
C ASP A 77 10.10 -23.73 27.07
N ASN A 78 10.91 -24.65 26.50
CA ASN A 78 10.91 -26.03 26.94
C ASN A 78 11.31 -26.05 28.42
N ASP A 79 10.32 -26.35 29.25
CA ASP A 79 10.49 -26.88 30.59
C ASP A 79 11.39 -28.12 30.53
N ASP A 80 12.68 -27.94 30.83
CA ASP A 80 13.63 -29.00 31.16
C ASP A 80 13.25 -29.61 32.53
N ASP A 81 12.12 -30.33 32.57
CA ASP A 81 11.74 -31.17 33.69
C ASP A 81 12.58 -32.46 33.66
N ASN A 82 13.72 -32.40 34.35
CA ASN A 82 14.43 -33.58 34.83
C ASN A 82 13.53 -34.33 35.83
N ASN A 83 12.80 -35.34 35.37
CA ASN A 83 12.27 -36.36 36.27
C ASN A 83 12.38 -37.77 35.69
N ALA A 84 13.48 -38.43 36.05
CA ALA A 84 13.65 -39.86 35.92
C ALA A 84 12.77 -40.58 36.96
N ASN A 85 11.91 -41.51 36.51
CA ASN A 85 11.91 -42.92 36.93
C ASN A 85 10.61 -43.67 36.56
N ASP A 86 10.81 -44.97 36.34
CA ASP A 86 9.89 -46.10 36.56
C ASP A 86 8.79 -46.46 35.54
N ASP A 87 9.19 -47.32 34.59
CA ASP A 87 8.90 -48.77 34.58
C ASP A 87 7.43 -49.24 34.80
N LYS A 88 6.72 -49.61 33.70
CA LYS A 88 6.11 -50.96 33.43
C LYS A 88 4.89 -50.94 32.48
N SER A 89 5.06 -51.69 31.38
CA SER A 89 4.19 -52.76 30.85
C SER A 89 2.65 -52.61 30.94
N SER A 90 1.99 -52.51 29.78
CA SER A 90 1.16 -53.57 29.15
C SER A 90 -0.02 -52.99 28.34
N ASN A 91 -0.08 -53.39 27.07
CA ASN A 91 -1.26 -53.66 26.21
C ASN A 91 -2.62 -53.03 26.58
N ASN A 92 -3.18 -52.23 25.67
CA ASN A 92 -4.46 -52.60 25.08
C ASN A 92 -4.72 -51.93 23.72
N SER A 93 -5.08 -52.76 22.74
CA SER A 93 -5.66 -52.40 21.46
C SER A 93 -7.03 -51.75 21.64
N ASN A 94 -7.29 -50.61 21.02
CA ASN A 94 -8.65 -50.33 20.57
C ASN A 94 -8.70 -49.49 19.29
N MET A 95 -9.60 -49.94 18.42
CA MET A 95 -9.84 -49.54 17.05
C MET A 95 -11.06 -48.61 17.01
N GLY A 96 -11.03 -47.59 16.17
CA GLY A 96 -12.12 -46.61 15.97
C GLY A 96 -11.62 -45.20 16.32
N ASP A 97 -11.75 -44.18 15.51
CA ASP A 97 -12.74 -43.91 14.47
C ASP A 97 -12.10 -42.96 13.45
N SER A 98 -12.47 -43.13 12.19
CA SER A 98 -11.87 -42.43 11.05
C SER A 98 -12.44 -41.02 10.96
N ASN A 99 -11.84 -40.07 11.68
CA ASN A 99 -11.88 -38.66 11.32
C ASN A 99 -10.49 -38.27 10.83
N ASP A 100 -10.25 -38.55 9.55
CA ASP A 100 -9.13 -38.07 8.76
C ASP A 100 -9.25 -36.54 8.58
N SER A 101 -9.09 -35.83 9.70
CA SER A 101 -8.61 -34.45 9.69
C SER A 101 -7.20 -34.53 9.15
N ARG A 102 -7.08 -34.29 7.84
CA ARG A 102 -5.80 -34.11 7.16
C ARG A 102 -4.98 -33.10 7.93
N HIS A 103 -4.16 -33.61 8.84
CA HIS A 103 -3.04 -32.92 9.41
C HIS A 103 -2.11 -32.67 8.23
N PHE A 104 -2.27 -31.51 7.60
CA PHE A 104 -1.27 -30.98 6.68
C PHE A 104 -0.04 -30.73 7.54
N VAL A 105 0.82 -31.75 7.65
CA VAL A 105 2.18 -31.57 8.15
C VAL A 105 2.88 -30.76 7.07
N LEU A 106 2.79 -29.44 7.18
CA LEU A 106 3.65 -28.53 6.43
C LEU A 106 5.01 -28.59 7.13
N ASP A 107 5.83 -29.57 6.76
CA ASP A 107 7.17 -29.82 7.34
C ASP A 107 8.15 -28.63 7.20
N ASN A 108 7.72 -27.50 6.60
CA ASN A 108 8.42 -26.23 6.58
C ASN A 108 7.39 -25.08 6.45
N GLU A 109 6.58 -24.83 7.47
CA GLU A 109 5.75 -23.61 7.49
C GLU A 109 6.65 -22.38 7.52
N GLU A 110 6.72 -21.71 6.37
CA GLU A 110 7.45 -20.47 6.23
C GLU A 110 6.81 -19.40 7.13
N PRO A 111 7.59 -18.64 7.92
CA PRO A 111 7.02 -17.62 8.79
C PRO A 111 6.21 -16.59 8.00
N LEU A 112 5.04 -16.19 8.55
CA LEU A 112 4.16 -15.19 7.93
C LEU A 112 4.89 -13.90 7.53
N SER A 113 5.87 -13.47 8.35
CA SER A 113 6.70 -12.30 8.07
C SER A 113 7.49 -12.41 6.76
N VAL A 114 7.99 -13.60 6.42
CA VAL A 114 8.75 -13.86 5.19
C VAL A 114 7.81 -13.85 3.98
N ILE A 115 6.65 -14.49 4.09
CA ILE A 115 5.61 -14.49 3.05
C ILE A 115 5.20 -13.03 2.71
N PHE A 116 4.94 -12.23 3.74
CA PHE A 116 4.57 -10.82 3.56
C PHE A 116 5.68 -10.00 2.90
N GLN A 117 6.93 -10.15 3.36
CA GLN A 117 8.07 -9.45 2.77
C GLN A 117 8.24 -9.80 1.29
N ARG A 118 8.12 -11.08 0.94
CA ARG A 118 8.18 -11.54 -0.45
C ARG A 118 7.09 -10.90 -1.29
N ALA A 119 5.85 -10.86 -0.80
CA ALA A 119 4.74 -10.19 -1.48
C ALA A 119 5.03 -8.70 -1.75
N VAL A 120 5.57 -7.98 -0.75
CA VAL A 120 5.95 -6.56 -0.89
C VAL A 120 7.07 -6.36 -1.92
N VAL A 121 8.09 -7.22 -1.92
CA VAL A 121 9.18 -7.18 -2.90
C VAL A 121 8.64 -7.37 -4.32
N LEU A 122 7.79 -8.39 -4.52
CA LEU A 122 7.13 -8.65 -5.81
C LEU A 122 6.30 -7.44 -6.26
N GLN A 123 5.48 -6.88 -5.36
CA GLN A 123 4.68 -5.70 -5.65
C GLN A 123 5.54 -4.52 -6.12
N ARG A 124 6.66 -4.26 -5.42
CA ARG A 124 7.58 -3.14 -5.74
C ARG A 124 8.39 -3.39 -7.00
N SER A 125 8.63 -4.65 -7.35
CA SER A 125 9.30 -5.03 -8.61
C SER A 125 8.39 -4.86 -9.84
N GLY A 126 7.09 -4.69 -9.63
CA GLY A 126 6.09 -4.62 -10.71
C GLY A 126 5.45 -5.97 -11.04
N ASP A 127 5.89 -7.07 -10.42
CA ASP A 127 5.23 -8.37 -10.55
C ASP A 127 3.97 -8.44 -9.66
N HIS A 128 2.91 -7.79 -10.16
CA HIS A 128 1.64 -7.64 -9.47
C HIS A 128 0.88 -8.97 -9.32
N GLU A 129 0.98 -9.87 -10.30
CA GLU A 129 0.29 -11.16 -10.26
C GLU A 129 0.89 -12.04 -9.17
N SER A 130 2.22 -12.17 -9.11
CA SER A 130 2.89 -12.95 -8.07
C SER A 130 2.70 -12.31 -6.69
N ALA A 131 2.71 -10.98 -6.59
CA ALA A 131 2.42 -10.30 -5.33
C ALA A 131 1.04 -10.65 -4.77
N LEU A 132 0.00 -10.67 -5.62
CA LEU A 132 -1.35 -11.05 -5.22
C LEU A 132 -1.41 -12.50 -4.73
N LYS A 133 -0.72 -13.42 -5.40
CA LYS A 133 -0.65 -14.84 -4.97
C LYS A 133 -0.03 -14.96 -3.58
N GLU A 134 1.07 -14.25 -3.32
CA GLU A 134 1.73 -14.26 -2.02
C GLU A 134 0.88 -13.61 -0.91
N TYR A 135 0.18 -12.51 -1.20
CA TYR A 135 -0.73 -11.92 -0.22
C TYR A 135 -1.93 -12.83 0.10
N GLN A 136 -2.48 -13.52 -0.91
CA GLN A 136 -3.55 -14.50 -0.69
C GLN A 136 -3.05 -15.71 0.12
N PHE A 137 -1.83 -16.17 -0.17
CA PHE A 137 -1.19 -17.22 0.61
C PHE A 137 -0.96 -16.80 2.07
N PHE A 138 -0.51 -15.56 2.29
CA PHE A 138 -0.37 -14.99 3.63
C PHE A 138 -1.70 -15.02 4.39
N ILE A 139 -2.80 -14.52 3.80
CA ILE A 139 -4.10 -14.47 4.48
C ILE A 139 -4.55 -15.87 4.87
N LYS A 140 -4.46 -16.83 3.94
CA LYS A 140 -4.83 -18.22 4.20
C LYS A 140 -3.99 -18.85 5.31
N ALA A 141 -2.69 -18.57 5.34
CA ALA A 141 -1.81 -19.05 6.40
C ALA A 141 -2.15 -18.38 7.74
N ALA A 142 -2.38 -17.08 7.77
CA ALA A 142 -2.78 -16.34 8.96
C ALA A 142 -4.12 -16.85 9.54
N GLU A 143 -5.11 -17.10 8.69
CA GLU A 143 -6.38 -17.74 9.08
C GLU A 143 -6.15 -19.15 9.64
N GLY A 144 -5.25 -19.94 9.03
CA GLY A 144 -4.90 -21.28 9.51
C GLY A 144 -4.16 -21.30 10.84
N CYS A 145 -3.48 -20.22 11.19
CA CYS A 145 -2.78 -20.02 12.46
C CYS A 145 -3.63 -19.23 13.50
N ASP A 146 -4.94 -19.07 13.28
CA ASP A 146 -5.87 -18.33 14.15
C ASP A 146 -5.43 -16.88 14.46
N VAL A 147 -4.71 -16.24 13.53
CA VAL A 147 -4.30 -14.84 13.66
C VAL A 147 -5.52 -13.95 13.50
N SER A 148 -5.75 -13.05 14.47
CA SER A 148 -6.84 -12.08 14.40
C SER A 148 -6.79 -11.23 13.11
N PRO A 149 -7.92 -11.02 12.40
CA PRO A 149 -7.97 -10.19 11.18
C PRO A 149 -7.43 -8.77 11.35
N SER A 150 -7.61 -8.20 12.55
CA SER A 150 -7.06 -6.89 12.91
C SER A 150 -5.55 -6.84 12.79
N MET A 151 -4.83 -7.97 12.94
CA MET A 151 -3.38 -8.06 12.86
C MET A 151 -2.84 -8.13 11.43
N TYR A 152 -3.68 -8.33 10.42
CA TYR A 152 -3.27 -8.36 9.01
C TYR A 152 -4.06 -7.42 8.10
N ALA A 153 -4.77 -6.44 8.68
CA ALA A 153 -5.49 -5.41 7.94
C ALA A 153 -4.62 -4.68 6.89
N GLU A 154 -3.34 -4.43 7.15
CA GLU A 154 -2.41 -3.81 6.19
C GLU A 154 -2.17 -4.65 4.93
N VAL A 155 -2.33 -5.97 5.01
CA VAL A 155 -2.24 -6.86 3.85
C VAL A 155 -3.33 -6.51 2.84
N HIS A 156 -4.54 -6.23 3.32
CA HIS A 156 -5.64 -5.78 2.47
C HIS A 156 -5.39 -4.41 1.84
N VAL A 157 -4.75 -3.48 2.56
CA VAL A 157 -4.31 -2.19 1.96
C VAL A 157 -3.35 -2.44 0.80
N ASN A 158 -2.39 -3.36 0.95
CA ASN A 158 -1.44 -3.66 -0.11
C ASN A 158 -2.10 -4.38 -1.30
N ILE A 159 -3.00 -5.33 -1.07
CA ILE A 159 -3.78 -5.98 -2.14
C ILE A 159 -4.61 -4.94 -2.89
N GLY A 160 -5.33 -4.07 -2.18
CA GLY A 160 -6.11 -2.98 -2.78
C GLY A 160 -5.24 -2.07 -3.63
N ALA A 161 -4.04 -1.74 -3.16
CA ALA A 161 -3.05 -0.96 -3.91
C ALA A 161 -2.56 -1.66 -5.19
N VAL A 162 -2.44 -3.00 -5.20
CA VAL A 162 -2.13 -3.75 -6.42
C VAL A 162 -3.28 -3.65 -7.41
N TYR A 163 -4.52 -3.94 -6.99
CA TYR A 163 -5.69 -3.85 -7.88
C TYR A 163 -5.92 -2.43 -8.42
N ALA A 164 -5.66 -1.40 -7.61
CA ALA A 164 -5.80 0.00 -8.00
C ALA A 164 -4.82 0.44 -9.11
N LYS A 165 -3.83 -0.38 -9.48
CA LYS A 165 -2.98 -0.11 -10.65
C LYS A 165 -3.71 -0.32 -11.98
N ASP A 166 -4.72 -1.19 -11.99
CA ASP A 166 -5.51 -1.48 -13.18
C ASP A 166 -6.93 -0.91 -13.04
N ASN A 167 -7.39 -0.18 -14.06
CA ASN A 167 -8.72 0.40 -14.09
C ASN A 167 -9.83 -0.66 -14.20
N SER A 168 -9.52 -1.88 -14.65
CA SER A 168 -10.49 -2.99 -14.67
C SER A 168 -10.92 -3.44 -13.26
N ASN A 169 -10.06 -3.22 -12.27
CA ASN A 169 -10.15 -3.87 -10.96
C ASN A 169 -10.44 -2.89 -9.81
N LEU A 170 -11.01 -1.70 -10.12
CA LEU A 170 -11.27 -0.67 -9.11
C LEU A 170 -12.24 -1.13 -8.01
N GLU A 171 -13.23 -1.96 -8.34
CA GLU A 171 -14.18 -2.48 -7.35
C GLU A 171 -13.51 -3.52 -6.41
N LEU A 172 -12.58 -4.34 -6.92
CA LEU A 172 -11.76 -5.23 -6.08
C LEU A 172 -10.82 -4.43 -5.18
N ALA A 173 -10.23 -3.35 -5.71
CA ALA A 173 -9.40 -2.44 -4.92
C ALA A 173 -10.20 -1.82 -3.77
N LYS A 174 -11.39 -1.30 -4.07
CA LYS A 174 -12.32 -0.73 -3.10
C LYS A 174 -12.67 -1.73 -2.00
N HIS A 175 -13.07 -2.94 -2.37
CA HIS A 175 -13.43 -4.00 -1.43
C HIS A 175 -12.31 -4.29 -0.42
N HIS A 176 -11.06 -4.38 -0.88
CA HIS A 176 -9.94 -4.64 0.03
C HIS A 176 -9.61 -3.44 0.94
N PHE A 177 -9.75 -2.21 0.47
CA PHE A 177 -9.61 -1.06 1.37
C PHE A 177 -10.72 -1.01 2.43
N GLU A 178 -11.95 -1.37 2.07
CA GLU A 178 -13.07 -1.49 3.01
C GLU A 178 -12.81 -2.58 4.06
N LEU A 179 -12.31 -3.77 3.66
CA LEU A 179 -11.92 -4.82 4.59
C LEU A 179 -10.82 -4.37 5.56
N ALA A 180 -9.83 -3.61 5.09
CA ALA A 180 -8.78 -3.09 5.98
C ALA A 180 -9.37 -2.19 7.08
N ILE A 181 -10.31 -1.31 6.72
CA ILE A 181 -11.01 -0.41 7.65
C ILE A 181 -11.90 -1.21 8.59
N GLU A 182 -12.60 -2.24 8.10
CA GLU A 182 -13.43 -3.13 8.92
C GLU A 182 -12.60 -3.86 9.99
N TYR A 183 -11.41 -4.35 9.61
CA TYR A 183 -10.53 -5.08 10.52
C TYR A 183 -9.82 -4.17 11.53
N ARG A 184 -9.54 -2.91 11.16
CA ARG A 184 -8.89 -1.95 12.06
C ARG A 184 -9.36 -0.51 11.80
N PRO A 185 -10.52 -0.09 12.34
CA PRO A 185 -11.08 1.23 12.04
C PRO A 185 -10.22 2.40 12.53
N ASP A 186 -9.54 2.23 13.67
CA ASP A 186 -8.88 3.34 14.37
C ASP A 186 -7.49 3.70 13.83
N ASN A 187 -6.92 2.90 12.90
CA ASN A 187 -5.55 3.10 12.42
C ASN A 187 -5.37 2.69 10.95
N MET A 188 -6.33 3.08 10.11
CA MET A 188 -6.33 2.78 8.67
C MET A 188 -6.47 4.03 7.80
N GLY A 189 -5.85 5.15 8.22
CA GLY A 189 -5.85 6.41 7.45
C GLY A 189 -5.39 6.22 6.00
N THR A 190 -4.42 5.34 5.74
CA THR A 190 -3.94 5.06 4.38
C THR A 190 -5.02 4.40 3.51
N ALA A 191 -5.87 3.54 4.07
CA ALA A 191 -6.98 2.93 3.34
C ALA A 191 -8.02 3.99 2.94
N TYR A 192 -8.36 4.92 3.84
CA TYR A 192 -9.23 6.05 3.56
C TYR A 192 -8.69 6.95 2.44
N VAL A 193 -7.40 7.31 2.47
CA VAL A 193 -6.77 8.08 1.39
C VAL A 193 -6.86 7.34 0.05
N ASN A 194 -6.62 6.02 0.03
CA ASN A 194 -6.72 5.24 -1.19
C ASN A 194 -8.18 5.15 -1.72
N LEU A 195 -9.18 5.04 -0.84
CA LEU A 195 -10.60 5.11 -1.22
C LEU A 195 -10.99 6.47 -1.82
N ALA A 196 -10.47 7.57 -1.26
CA ALA A 196 -10.65 8.90 -1.84
C ALA A 196 -10.06 8.97 -3.26
N LEU A 197 -8.83 8.48 -3.45
CA LEU A 197 -8.19 8.43 -4.77
C LEU A 197 -8.96 7.57 -5.78
N LEU A 198 -9.52 6.44 -5.37
CA LEU A 198 -10.38 5.61 -6.22
C LEU A 198 -11.66 6.37 -6.64
N SER A 199 -12.29 7.08 -5.69
CA SER A 199 -13.49 7.88 -5.93
C SER A 199 -13.20 9.00 -6.94
N LEU A 200 -12.10 9.73 -6.77
CA LEU A 200 -11.66 10.76 -7.72
C LEU A 200 -11.40 10.21 -9.12
N ARG A 201 -10.79 9.02 -9.22
CA ARG A 201 -10.55 8.37 -10.51
C ARG A 201 -11.86 7.94 -11.19
N LYS A 202 -12.81 7.41 -10.43
CA LYS A 202 -14.15 7.05 -10.92
C LYS A 202 -14.89 8.30 -11.41
N GLY A 203 -14.84 9.39 -10.64
CA GLY A 203 -15.38 10.69 -11.03
C GLY A 203 -14.72 11.26 -12.29
N SER A 204 -13.41 11.11 -12.45
CA SER A 204 -12.69 11.59 -13.64
C SER A 204 -13.01 10.80 -14.91
N SER A 205 -13.36 9.51 -14.80
CA SER A 205 -13.65 8.65 -15.96
C SER A 205 -15.12 8.70 -16.37
N ILE A 206 -16.04 8.67 -15.41
CA ILE A 206 -17.50 8.63 -15.65
C ILE A 206 -18.12 10.03 -15.59
N GLY A 207 -17.57 10.92 -14.76
CA GLY A 207 -18.13 12.24 -14.48
C GLY A 207 -18.11 13.19 -15.68
N ALA A 208 -17.27 12.92 -16.69
CA ALA A 208 -17.29 13.67 -17.95
C ALA A 208 -18.62 13.49 -18.70
N ASP A 209 -19.19 12.28 -18.68
CA ASP A 209 -20.44 11.95 -19.33
C ASP A 209 -21.65 12.21 -18.43
N ASN A 210 -21.45 12.17 -17.10
CA ASN A 210 -22.50 12.39 -16.12
C ASN A 210 -22.01 13.24 -14.94
N PRO A 211 -22.23 14.58 -14.99
CA PRO A 211 -21.77 15.49 -13.95
C PRO A 211 -22.27 15.17 -12.54
N LYS A 212 -23.45 14.52 -12.41
CA LYS A 212 -23.98 14.10 -11.10
C LYS A 212 -23.11 13.04 -10.45
N ILE A 213 -22.61 12.08 -11.24
CA ILE A 213 -21.67 11.06 -10.77
C ILE A 213 -20.34 11.71 -10.38
N GLY A 214 -19.88 12.70 -11.16
CA GLY A 214 -18.70 13.48 -10.82
C GLY A 214 -18.81 14.15 -9.45
N THR A 215 -19.94 14.83 -9.18
CA THR A 215 -20.21 15.46 -7.87
C THR A 215 -20.27 14.42 -6.75
N GLN A 216 -20.97 13.30 -6.95
CA GLN A 216 -21.06 12.24 -5.94
C GLN A 216 -19.67 11.67 -5.60
N CYS A 217 -18.83 11.44 -6.60
CA CYS A 217 -17.46 10.96 -6.38
C CYS A 217 -16.57 11.97 -5.64
N LEU A 218 -16.80 13.28 -5.82
CA LEU A 218 -16.11 14.32 -5.06
C LEU A 218 -16.56 14.36 -3.60
N GLU A 219 -17.86 14.24 -3.35
CA GLU A 219 -18.44 14.15 -1.99
C GLU A 219 -17.95 12.91 -1.25
N GLU A 220 -17.91 11.75 -1.93
CA GLU A 220 -17.35 10.51 -1.38
C GLU A 220 -15.86 10.67 -1.04
N ALA A 221 -15.06 11.27 -1.94
CA ALA A 221 -13.66 11.53 -1.70
C ALA A 221 -13.43 12.46 -0.50
N GLU A 222 -14.19 13.55 -0.41
CA GLU A 222 -14.16 14.48 0.74
C GLU A 222 -14.47 13.75 2.04
N SER A 223 -15.51 12.90 2.06
CA SER A 223 -15.86 12.11 3.25
C SER A 223 -14.70 11.23 3.70
N TYR A 224 -14.07 10.50 2.78
CA TYR A 224 -12.93 9.63 3.12
C TYR A 224 -11.71 10.41 3.60
N LEU A 225 -11.42 11.56 3.01
CA LEU A 225 -10.29 12.40 3.43
C LEU A 225 -10.49 12.96 4.84
N ASN A 226 -11.71 13.39 5.18
CA ASN A 226 -12.04 13.82 6.54
C ASN A 226 -11.88 12.67 7.55
N SER A 227 -12.30 11.44 7.20
CA SER A 227 -12.03 10.27 8.03
C SER A 227 -10.53 10.03 8.24
N ALA A 228 -9.71 10.14 7.18
CA ALA A 228 -8.26 9.98 7.29
C ALA A 228 -7.61 11.03 8.21
N ILE A 229 -8.06 12.29 8.15
CA ILE A 229 -7.54 13.40 8.97
C ILE A 229 -7.89 13.17 10.45
N ASN A 230 -9.14 12.81 10.75
CA ASN A 230 -9.60 12.63 12.13
C ASN A 230 -8.85 11.50 12.86
N LEU A 231 -8.47 10.42 12.16
CA LEU A 231 -7.71 9.31 12.76
C LEU A 231 -6.30 9.70 13.23
N GLU A 232 -5.62 10.61 12.53
CA GLU A 232 -4.29 11.06 12.95
C GLU A 232 -4.34 12.05 14.12
N ASP A 233 -5.45 12.80 14.27
CA ASP A 233 -5.63 13.72 15.39
C ASP A 233 -5.77 13.00 16.73
N ASP A 234 -6.50 11.88 16.75
CA ASP A 234 -6.67 11.06 17.95
C ASP A 234 -5.36 10.37 18.37
N SER A 235 -4.54 9.97 17.40
CA SER A 235 -3.26 9.31 17.66
C SER A 235 -2.22 10.25 18.28
N ASN A 236 -2.18 11.52 17.86
CA ASN A 236 -1.24 12.51 18.38
C ASN A 236 -1.62 13.07 19.75
N ASN A 237 -2.91 13.11 20.09
CA ASN A 237 -3.37 13.65 21.37
C ASN A 237 -2.96 12.78 22.58
N ASN A 238 -2.76 11.47 22.36
CA ASN A 238 -2.36 10.53 23.42
C ASN A 238 -0.84 10.57 23.76
N ASN A 239 0.01 11.07 22.86
CA ASN A 239 1.47 11.06 23.05
C ASN A 239 2.04 12.32 23.74
N ASN A 240 1.26 13.39 23.89
CA ASN A 240 1.73 14.65 24.51
C ASN A 240 1.79 14.62 26.04
N ASN A 241 1.63 13.46 26.69
CA ASN A 241 1.61 13.35 28.16
C ASN A 241 2.82 12.63 28.76
N SER A 242 3.86 12.36 27.96
CA SER A 242 5.07 11.68 28.45
C SER A 242 6.34 12.21 27.81
N ASN A 243 7.10 12.94 28.62
CA ASN A 243 8.55 13.20 28.55
C ASN A 243 9.04 14.28 27.57
N GLU A 244 9.04 15.53 28.07
CA GLU A 244 10.11 16.48 27.76
C GLU A 244 11.43 15.96 28.38
N SER A 245 12.27 15.34 27.56
CA SER A 245 13.69 15.20 27.87
C SER A 245 14.47 15.63 26.64
N GLU A 246 14.96 16.86 26.72
CA GLU A 246 15.88 17.51 25.79
C GLU A 246 17.13 16.65 25.59
N SER A 247 17.46 16.31 24.34
CA SER A 247 18.84 16.11 23.95
C SER A 247 19.09 16.51 22.49
N SER A 248 20.18 17.23 22.37
CA SER A 248 20.76 18.04 21.30
C SER A 248 21.19 17.30 20.01
N ASP A 249 21.05 18.04 18.91
CA ASP A 249 22.00 18.25 17.81
C ASP A 249 22.53 17.05 17.01
N GLU A 250 21.73 16.54 16.07
CA GLU A 250 22.26 15.93 14.82
C GLU A 250 21.37 16.35 13.62
N ASP A 251 21.91 17.24 12.78
CA ASP A 251 21.30 17.74 11.53
C ASP A 251 21.46 16.69 10.40
N ASP A 252 20.64 15.64 10.44
CA ASP A 252 20.46 14.74 9.29
C ASP A 252 19.18 15.12 8.53
N ASP A 253 19.34 15.69 7.33
CA ASP A 253 18.28 15.98 6.34
C ASP A 253 17.65 14.68 5.79
N GLU A 254 17.06 13.86 6.66
CA GLU A 254 16.29 12.69 6.24
C GLU A 254 14.98 13.18 5.63
N LEU A 255 14.79 12.91 4.33
CA LEU A 255 13.56 13.22 3.57
C LEU A 255 12.36 12.48 4.17
N GLN A 256 11.77 13.09 5.21
CA GLN A 256 10.61 12.55 5.91
C GLN A 256 9.48 12.40 4.90
N GLN A 257 9.02 11.16 4.70
CA GLN A 257 7.86 10.91 3.85
C GLN A 257 6.67 11.69 4.43
N PRO A 258 5.86 12.34 3.57
CA PRO A 258 4.70 13.10 4.05
C PRO A 258 3.77 12.17 4.81
N SER A 259 3.25 12.63 5.96
CA SER A 259 2.29 11.84 6.74
C SER A 259 1.01 11.59 5.95
N THR A 260 0.19 10.63 6.40
CA THR A 260 -1.09 10.35 5.73
C THR A 260 -2.01 11.58 5.85
N LYS A 261 -2.00 12.30 6.98
CA LYS A 261 -2.72 13.57 7.16
C LYS A 261 -2.23 14.67 6.23
N THR A 262 -0.93 14.87 6.08
CA THR A 262 -0.41 15.87 5.13
C THR A 262 -0.88 15.56 3.71
N THR A 263 -0.88 14.29 3.33
CA THR A 263 -1.39 13.84 2.03
C THR A 263 -2.89 14.07 1.92
N ALA A 264 -3.66 13.75 2.96
CA ALA A 264 -5.11 13.90 2.98
C ALA A 264 -5.54 15.36 2.90
N LEU A 265 -4.89 16.26 3.65
CA LEU A 265 -5.15 17.71 3.63
C LEU A 265 -4.91 18.30 2.24
N ARG A 266 -3.80 17.95 1.59
CA ARG A 266 -3.50 18.42 0.24
C ARG A 266 -4.54 17.94 -0.77
N LEU A 267 -4.97 16.68 -0.68
CA LEU A 267 -6.03 16.15 -1.55
C LEU A 267 -7.37 16.84 -1.28
N LEU A 268 -7.67 17.19 -0.02
CA LEU A 268 -8.91 17.85 0.36
C LEU A 268 -8.99 19.27 -0.22
N GLU A 269 -7.88 20.01 -0.19
CA GLU A 269 -7.77 21.33 -0.84
C GLU A 269 -8.06 21.24 -2.35
N ASP A 270 -7.49 20.24 -3.03
CA ASP A 270 -7.73 20.00 -4.46
C ASP A 270 -9.21 19.67 -4.74
N VAL A 271 -9.84 18.84 -3.90
CA VAL A 271 -11.27 18.49 -4.00
C VAL A 271 -12.16 19.73 -3.85
N HIS A 272 -11.91 20.56 -2.83
CA HIS A 272 -12.67 21.79 -2.61
C HIS A 272 -12.51 22.79 -3.75
N ALA A 273 -11.30 22.93 -4.30
CA ALA A 273 -11.05 23.78 -5.46
C ALA A 273 -11.89 23.34 -6.68
N ILE A 274 -11.96 22.04 -6.95
CA ILE A 274 -12.75 21.48 -8.06
C ILE A 274 -14.25 21.70 -7.83
N MET A 275 -14.76 21.40 -6.63
CA MET A 275 -16.17 21.60 -6.28
C MET A 275 -16.58 23.07 -6.40
N GLY A 276 -15.69 24.00 -6.02
CA GLY A 276 -15.91 25.44 -6.17
C GLY A 276 -16.08 25.85 -7.63
N GLN A 277 -15.27 25.30 -8.55
CA GLN A 277 -15.39 25.56 -9.98
C GLN A 277 -16.68 25.00 -10.59
N MET A 278 -17.18 23.86 -10.08
CA MET A 278 -18.43 23.26 -10.57
C MET A 278 -19.68 24.06 -10.19
N LYS A 279 -19.72 24.70 -9.02
CA LYS A 279 -20.87 25.51 -8.56
C LYS A 279 -21.07 26.82 -9.35
N ILE A 280 -20.05 27.28 -10.07
CA ILE A 280 -20.08 28.55 -10.81
C ILE A 280 -20.66 28.35 -12.23
N ARG A 281 -20.78 27.11 -12.71
CA ARG A 281 -21.31 26.77 -14.04
C ARG A 281 -22.80 26.42 -13.99
#